data_AF-A0A1L9S0H2-F1
#
_entry.id   AF-A0A1L9S0H2-F1
#
_cell.length_a   1.000
_cell.length_b   1.000
_cell.length_c   1.000
_cell.angle_alpha   90.00
_cell.angle_beta   90.00
_cell.angle_gamma   90.00
#
_symmetry.space_group_name_H-M   'P 1'
#
loop_
_entity.id
_entity.type
_entity.pdbx_description
1 polymer ?
#
loop_
_entity_poly.entity_id
_entity_poly.type
_entity_poly.pdbx_seq_one_letter_code
_entity_poly.pdbx_strand_id
1 'polypeptide(L)'
;MVKGDSCKYIASLHEKYGEVVRVSPNELSYITTTASKTIFGNKTTEDMAFEKNPAHSRASPTRLMAPAFSEQAIKKQGPIIQEYTSIMIDALRHNRSGTAFYPSPDGIVNIGAWTNFIISDILSSLSFGKPVGCLTCGVGTTTLGHM
;
A
#
# COMPACT_ATOMS: atom_id res chain seq x y z
N MET A 1 11.44 7.45 22.29
CA MET A 1 12.35 6.84 21.29
C MET A 1 11.76 5.48 20.88
N VAL A 2 11.02 5.43 19.78
CA VAL A 2 10.32 4.21 19.32
C VAL A 2 11.22 3.49 18.33
N LYS A 3 11.68 2.29 18.68
CA LYS A 3 12.67 1.52 17.89
C LYS A 3 12.11 0.91 16.59
N GLY A 4 10.88 1.25 16.19
CA GLY A 4 10.20 0.68 15.01
C GLY A 4 9.87 -0.82 15.10
N ASP A 5 10.22 -1.49 16.19
CA ASP A 5 10.08 -2.95 16.37
C ASP A 5 8.81 -3.37 17.13
N SER A 6 7.77 -2.54 17.16
CA SER A 6 6.55 -2.79 17.94
C SER A 6 5.88 -4.12 17.59
N CYS A 7 5.79 -4.46 16.30
CA CYS A 7 5.18 -5.73 15.85
C CYS A 7 5.92 -6.95 16.41
N LYS A 8 7.26 -6.93 16.42
CA LYS A 8 8.08 -8.03 16.95
C LYS A 8 7.95 -8.12 18.47
N TYR A 9 7.93 -6.97 19.15
CA TYR A 9 7.74 -6.90 20.59
C TYR A 9 6.38 -7.50 21.00
N ILE A 10 5.30 -7.08 20.35
CA ILE A 10 3.95 -7.59 20.63
C ILE A 10 3.86 -9.09 20.33
N ALA A 11 4.47 -9.57 19.24
CA ALA A 11 4.56 -11.00 18.94
C ALA A 11 5.25 -11.78 20.06
N SER A 12 6.39 -11.28 20.58
CA SER A 12 7.11 -11.94 21.69
C SER A 12 6.29 -11.97 23.00
N LEU A 13 5.44 -10.97 23.23
CA LEU A 13 4.53 -10.98 24.38
C LEU A 13 3.46 -12.06 24.22
N HIS A 14 2.90 -12.22 23.03
CA HIS A 14 1.91 -13.27 22.77
C HIS A 14 2.52 -14.68 22.86
N GLU A 15 3.77 -14.86 22.45
CA GLU A 15 4.49 -16.12 22.63
C GLU A 15 4.69 -16.47 24.11
N LYS A 16 4.94 -15.46 24.95
CA LYS A 16 5.19 -15.65 26.39
C LYS A 16 3.92 -15.75 27.24
N TYR A 17 2.90 -14.94 26.95
CA TYR A 17 1.72 -14.75 27.80
C TYR A 17 0.43 -15.29 27.18
N GLY A 18 0.45 -15.72 25.91
CA GLY A 18 -0.67 -16.34 25.23
C GLY A 18 -1.51 -15.35 24.41
N GLU A 19 -2.78 -15.69 24.22
CA GLU A 19 -3.60 -15.07 23.16
C GLU A 19 -4.00 -13.60 23.41
N VAL A 20 -3.95 -13.14 24.65
CA VAL A 20 -4.37 -11.80 25.06
C VAL A 20 -3.30 -11.15 25.92
N VAL A 21 -2.75 -10.02 25.47
CA VAL A 21 -1.72 -9.28 26.21
C VAL A 21 -2.08 -7.80 26.31
N ARG A 22 -1.82 -7.21 27.49
CA ARG A 22 -1.97 -5.77 27.70
C ARG A 22 -0.68 -5.07 27.34
N VAL A 23 -0.71 -4.22 26.31
CA VAL A 23 0.48 -3.50 25.80
C VAL A 23 0.63 -2.13 26.47
N SER A 24 -0.49 -1.50 26.88
CA SER A 24 -0.55 -0.18 27.51
C SER A 24 -1.79 -0.10 28.45
N PRO A 25 -1.89 0.86 29.39
CA PRO A 25 -3.03 0.92 30.34
C PRO A 25 -4.41 0.81 29.69
N ASN A 26 -4.58 1.37 28.48
CA ASN A 26 -5.84 1.34 27.73
C ASN A 26 -5.73 0.55 26.40
N GLU A 27 -4.76 -0.34 26.26
CA GLU A 27 -4.52 -1.09 25.01
C GLU A 27 -4.33 -2.58 25.27
N LEU A 28 -5.18 -3.40 24.63
CA LEU A 28 -5.06 -4.85 24.62
C LEU A 28 -4.85 -5.34 23.19
N SER A 29 -3.92 -6.28 23.05
CA SER A 29 -3.66 -7.00 21.80
C SER A 29 -4.23 -8.41 21.90
N TYR A 30 -4.89 -8.84 20.82
CA TYR A 30 -5.56 -10.13 20.69
C TYR A 30 -5.06 -10.85 19.43
N ILE A 31 -4.78 -12.15 19.52
CA ILE A 31 -4.42 -12.99 18.35
C ILE A 31 -5.46 -14.08 18.04
N THR A 32 -6.56 -14.14 18.79
CA THR A 32 -7.63 -15.14 18.61
C THR A 32 -8.50 -14.82 17.39
N THR A 33 -8.94 -15.85 16.66
CA THR A 33 -9.82 -15.71 15.48
C THR A 33 -11.18 -15.09 15.80
N THR A 34 -11.71 -15.33 17.01
CA THR A 34 -12.98 -14.75 17.50
C THR A 34 -12.90 -13.25 17.71
N ALA A 35 -11.72 -12.74 18.12
CA ALA A 35 -11.51 -11.32 18.39
C ALA A 35 -11.71 -10.46 17.13
N SER A 36 -11.27 -10.93 15.97
CA SER A 36 -11.45 -10.21 14.70
C SER A 36 -12.91 -9.87 14.42
N LYS A 37 -13.83 -10.84 14.60
CA LYS A 37 -15.27 -10.62 14.41
C LYS A 37 -15.86 -9.71 15.47
N THR A 38 -15.42 -9.81 16.73
CA THR A 38 -15.92 -8.95 17.80
C THR A 38 -15.47 -7.50 17.64
N ILE A 39 -14.21 -7.29 17.22
CA ILE A 39 -13.61 -5.95 17.06
C ILE A 39 -14.10 -5.28 15.77
N PHE A 40 -14.10 -5.99 14.65
CA PHE A 40 -14.40 -5.41 13.33
C PHE A 40 -15.81 -5.72 12.80
N GLY A 41 -16.53 -6.68 13.40
CA GLY A 41 -17.82 -7.15 12.89
C GLY A 41 -19.02 -6.32 13.36
N ASN A 42 -18.89 -5.56 14.44
CA ASN A 42 -19.94 -4.66 14.92
C ASN A 42 -19.69 -3.24 14.41
N LYS A 43 -20.75 -2.55 13.96
CA LYS A 43 -20.68 -1.11 13.72
C LYS A 43 -20.35 -0.45 15.06
N THR A 44 -19.18 0.18 15.14
CA THR A 44 -18.78 0.98 16.29
C THR A 44 -19.87 1.99 16.62
N THR A 45 -20.18 2.11 17.91
CA THR A 45 -20.83 3.31 18.47
C THR A 45 -20.05 4.54 17.99
N GLU A 46 -20.77 5.61 17.68
CA GLU A 46 -20.33 6.75 16.86
C GLU A 46 -19.05 7.44 17.38
N ASP A 47 -18.68 7.23 18.63
CA ASP A 47 -17.55 7.86 19.34
C ASP A 47 -16.14 7.32 18.98
N MET A 48 -16.03 6.19 18.26
CA MET A 48 -14.73 5.63 17.81
C MET A 48 -14.54 5.65 16.29
N ALA A 49 -15.46 6.25 15.55
CA ALA A 49 -15.26 6.45 14.13
C ALA A 49 -14.24 7.58 13.94
N PHE A 50 -13.22 7.35 13.10
CA PHE A 50 -12.43 8.44 12.54
C PHE A 50 -13.38 9.54 12.08
N GLU A 51 -13.12 10.79 12.48
CA GLU A 51 -14.03 11.91 12.26
C GLU A 51 -14.42 11.97 10.78
N LYS A 52 -15.66 11.56 10.52
CA LYS A 52 -16.16 11.47 9.15
C LYS A 52 -16.52 12.89 8.73
N ASN A 53 -15.79 13.44 7.78
CA ASN A 53 -16.08 14.77 7.24
C ASN A 53 -17.59 14.88 6.90
N PRO A 54 -18.33 15.82 7.51
CA PRO A 54 -19.79 15.91 7.39
C PRO A 54 -20.28 16.15 5.95
N ALA A 55 -19.42 16.64 5.05
CA ALA A 55 -19.74 16.79 3.63
C ALA A 55 -19.89 15.44 2.87
N HIS A 56 -19.40 14.32 3.43
CA HIS A 56 -19.40 12.99 2.80
C HIS A 56 -20.47 12.04 3.37
N SER A 57 -21.53 12.56 3.99
CA SER A 57 -22.56 11.74 4.65
C SER A 57 -23.58 11.06 3.73
N ARG A 58 -23.56 11.26 2.40
CA ARG A 58 -24.57 10.67 1.48
C ARG A 58 -24.25 9.25 1.01
N ALA A 59 -23.00 8.81 1.03
CA ALA A 59 -22.59 7.43 0.77
C ALA A 59 -21.23 7.16 1.42
N SER A 60 -21.02 5.97 1.99
CA SER A 60 -19.67 5.63 2.47
C SER A 60 -18.70 5.64 1.28
N PRO A 61 -17.50 6.23 1.40
CA PRO A 61 -16.51 6.19 0.33
C PRO A 61 -16.19 4.75 -0.10
N THR A 62 -16.27 3.79 0.84
CA THR A 62 -16.20 2.36 0.56
C THR A 62 -17.26 1.87 -0.42
N ARG A 63 -18.50 2.37 -0.33
CA ARG A 63 -19.61 1.99 -1.22
C ARG A 63 -19.45 2.62 -2.60
N LEU A 64 -18.94 3.84 -2.67
CA LEU A 64 -18.65 4.52 -3.94
C LEU A 64 -17.50 3.84 -4.70
N MET A 65 -16.49 3.34 -3.98
CA MET A 65 -15.32 2.67 -4.57
C MET A 65 -15.55 1.18 -4.85
N ALA A 66 -16.53 0.53 -4.22
CA ALA A 66 -16.76 -0.91 -4.37
C ALA A 66 -16.87 -1.41 -5.83
N PRO A 67 -17.53 -0.70 -6.77
CA PRO A 67 -17.58 -1.15 -8.18
C PRO A 67 -16.21 -1.21 -8.87
N ALA A 68 -15.29 -0.30 -8.51
CA ALA A 68 -13.93 -0.25 -9.07
C ALA A 68 -13.07 -1.46 -8.65
N PHE A 69 -13.44 -2.13 -7.56
CA PHE A 69 -12.81 -3.35 -7.06
C PHE A 69 -13.66 -4.61 -7.29
N SER A 70 -14.68 -4.54 -8.17
CA SER A 70 -15.44 -5.72 -8.56
C SER A 70 -14.58 -6.70 -9.37
N GLU A 71 -14.93 -7.99 -9.35
CA GLU A 71 -14.22 -9.02 -10.11
C GLU A 71 -14.10 -8.67 -11.60
N GLN A 72 -15.17 -8.08 -12.18
CA GLN A 72 -15.18 -7.64 -13.57
C GLN A 72 -14.21 -6.47 -13.80
N ALA A 73 -14.15 -5.50 -12.89
CA ALA A 73 -13.22 -4.38 -12.98
C ALA A 73 -11.76 -4.85 -12.86
N ILE A 74 -11.47 -5.77 -11.92
CA ILE A 74 -10.14 -6.36 -11.75
C ILE A 74 -9.73 -7.14 -13.01
N LYS A 75 -10.62 -7.96 -13.56
CA LYS A 75 -10.37 -8.68 -14.83
C LYS A 75 -10.09 -7.73 -15.99
N LYS A 76 -10.80 -6.60 -16.07
CA LYS A 76 -10.59 -5.56 -17.08
C LYS A 76 -9.25 -4.84 -16.92
N GLN A 77 -8.74 -4.73 -15.69
CA GLN A 77 -7.44 -4.09 -15.39
C GLN A 77 -6.24 -5.02 -15.57
N GLY A 78 -6.44 -6.34 -15.63
CA GLY A 78 -5.37 -7.33 -15.82
C GLY A 78 -4.39 -7.03 -16.97
N PRO A 79 -4.86 -6.71 -18.19
CA PRO A 79 -3.99 -6.37 -19.31
C PRO A 79 -3.10 -5.15 -19.06
N ILE A 80 -3.62 -4.14 -18.35
CA ILE A 80 -2.88 -2.91 -18.02
C ILE A 80 -1.72 -3.24 -17.08
N ILE A 81 -1.97 -4.04 -16.06
CA ILE A 81 -0.93 -4.47 -15.10
C ILE A 81 0.15 -5.30 -15.82
N GLN A 82 -0.26 -6.17 -16.75
CA GLN A 82 0.66 -6.98 -17.55
C GLN A 82 1.58 -6.12 -18.42
N GLU A 83 1.05 -5.05 -19.02
CA GLU A 83 1.83 -4.09 -19.81
C GLU A 83 2.91 -3.41 -18.95
N TYR A 84 2.54 -2.82 -17.80
CA TYR A 84 3.50 -2.19 -16.90
C TYR A 84 4.54 -3.16 -16.34
N THR A 85 4.15 -4.40 -16.08
CA THR A 85 5.09 -5.46 -15.65
C THR A 85 6.08 -5.78 -16.77
N SER A 86 5.62 -5.83 -18.01
CA SER A 86 6.50 -6.07 -19.17
C SER A 86 7.48 -4.92 -19.36
N ILE A 87 7.01 -3.66 -19.23
CA ILE A 87 7.87 -2.46 -19.27
C ILE A 87 8.92 -2.48 -18.16
N MET A 88 8.54 -2.88 -16.93
CA MET A 88 9.46 -3.00 -15.81
C MET A 88 10.55 -4.05 -16.09
N ILE A 89 10.17 -5.24 -16.58
CA ILE A 89 11.12 -6.32 -16.91
C ILE A 89 12.06 -5.89 -18.04
N ASP A 90 11.54 -5.24 -19.08
CA ASP A 90 12.36 -4.75 -20.19
C ASP A 90 13.33 -3.66 -19.74
N ALA A 91 12.90 -2.74 -18.88
CA ALA A 91 13.76 -1.70 -18.32
C ALA A 91 14.87 -2.27 -17.40
N LEU A 92 14.59 -3.36 -16.68
CA LEU A 92 15.59 -4.08 -15.88
C LEU A 92 16.60 -4.84 -16.76
N ARG A 93 16.15 -5.44 -17.87
CA ARG A 93 17.01 -6.22 -18.78
C ARG A 93 17.95 -5.36 -19.61
N HIS A 94 17.49 -4.19 -20.06
CA HIS A 94 18.23 -3.38 -21.04
C HIS A 94 19.24 -2.41 -20.41
N ASN A 95 19.57 -2.54 -19.11
CA ASN A 95 20.53 -1.69 -18.38
C ASN A 95 20.44 -0.22 -18.85
N ARG A 96 19.30 0.42 -18.59
CA ARG A 96 19.15 1.86 -18.86
C ARG A 96 20.18 2.59 -18.00
N SER A 97 21.33 2.95 -18.58
CA SER A 97 22.39 3.66 -17.85
C SER A 97 21.93 5.10 -17.59
N GLY A 98 21.76 5.47 -16.34
CA GLY A 98 21.25 6.79 -15.94
C GLY A 98 21.46 7.06 -14.45
N THR A 99 21.60 8.34 -14.09
CA THR A 99 22.21 8.81 -12.83
C THR A 99 21.37 8.68 -11.56
N ALA A 100 20.17 8.10 -11.61
CA ALA A 100 19.36 7.86 -10.41
C ALA A 100 18.55 6.56 -10.54
N PHE A 101 18.77 5.63 -9.61
CA PHE A 101 18.01 4.37 -9.40
C PHE A 101 18.02 3.31 -10.50
N TYR A 102 18.72 3.55 -11.61
CA TYR A 102 18.98 2.55 -12.63
C TYR A 102 20.02 1.49 -12.19
N PRO A 103 20.09 0.33 -12.88
CA PRO A 103 21.08 -0.68 -12.57
C PRO A 103 22.49 -0.09 -12.55
N SER A 104 23.23 -0.37 -11.47
CA SER A 104 24.68 -0.12 -11.41
C SER A 104 25.35 -0.75 -12.65
N PRO A 105 26.52 -0.26 -13.10
CA PRO A 105 27.35 -0.98 -14.08
C PRO A 105 27.51 -2.49 -13.78
N ASP A 106 27.44 -2.87 -12.50
CA ASP A 106 27.50 -4.26 -12.02
C ASP A 106 26.16 -5.03 -12.06
N GLY A 107 25.09 -4.43 -12.60
CA GLY A 107 23.75 -5.03 -12.66
C GLY A 107 22.98 -5.07 -11.32
N ILE A 108 23.48 -4.35 -10.31
CA ILE A 108 22.82 -4.27 -9.00
C ILE A 108 21.67 -3.25 -9.05
N VAL A 109 20.49 -3.66 -8.60
CA VAL A 109 19.25 -2.86 -8.62
C VAL A 109 18.59 -2.83 -7.25
N ASN A 110 18.11 -1.65 -6.83
CA ASN A 110 17.25 -1.52 -5.64
C ASN A 110 15.79 -1.85 -6.00
N ILE A 111 15.39 -3.09 -5.74
CA ILE A 111 14.01 -3.55 -6.01
C ILE A 111 12.96 -2.71 -5.27
N GLY A 112 13.24 -2.23 -4.05
CA GLY A 112 12.29 -1.40 -3.30
C GLY A 112 11.94 -0.10 -4.02
N ALA A 113 12.92 0.57 -4.64
CA ALA A 113 12.69 1.75 -5.46
C ALA A 113 11.88 1.42 -6.73
N TRP A 114 12.19 0.30 -7.38
CA TRP A 114 11.51 -0.15 -8.58
C TRP A 114 10.07 -0.58 -8.33
N THR A 115 9.79 -1.23 -7.20
CA THR A 115 8.44 -1.54 -6.73
C THR A 115 7.64 -0.26 -6.49
N ASN A 116 8.26 0.78 -5.93
CA ASN A 116 7.58 2.08 -5.77
C ASN A 116 7.29 2.75 -7.11
N PHE A 117 8.15 2.62 -8.13
CA PHE A 117 7.91 3.17 -9.46
C PHE A 117 6.74 2.49 -10.17
N ILE A 118 6.70 1.16 -10.20
CA ILE A 118 5.60 0.42 -10.83
C ILE A 118 4.27 0.67 -10.11
N ILE A 119 4.27 0.74 -8.78
CA ILE A 119 3.06 1.06 -8.01
C ILE A 119 2.58 2.48 -8.34
N SER A 120 3.49 3.45 -8.41
CA SER A 120 3.14 4.84 -8.73
C SER A 120 2.54 4.97 -10.12
N ASP A 121 3.11 4.30 -11.13
CA ASP A 121 2.62 4.34 -12.50
C ASP A 121 1.28 3.60 -12.66
N ILE A 122 1.14 2.41 -12.07
CA ILE A 122 -0.14 1.67 -12.09
C ILE A 122 -1.22 2.48 -11.37
N LEU A 123 -0.93 3.01 -10.18
CA LEU A 123 -1.90 3.77 -9.40
C LEU A 123 -2.33 5.05 -10.13
N SER A 124 -1.38 5.79 -10.72
CA SER A 124 -1.72 6.98 -11.50
C SER A 124 -2.50 6.63 -12.77
N SER A 125 -2.12 5.55 -13.46
CA SER A 125 -2.82 5.09 -14.65
C SER A 125 -4.26 4.66 -14.34
N LEU A 126 -4.49 3.99 -13.21
CA LEU A 126 -5.82 3.57 -12.79
C LEU A 126 -6.66 4.73 -12.22
N SER A 127 -6.03 5.69 -11.56
CA SER A 127 -6.73 6.81 -10.89
C SER A 127 -7.04 7.97 -11.84
N PHE A 128 -6.10 8.30 -12.74
CA PHE A 128 -6.14 9.50 -13.57
C PHE A 128 -6.08 9.20 -15.08
N GLY A 129 -5.97 7.92 -15.47
CA GLY A 129 -5.92 7.51 -16.88
C GLY A 129 -4.60 7.82 -17.59
N LYS A 130 -3.58 8.34 -16.87
CA LYS A 130 -2.24 8.60 -17.39
C LYS A 130 -1.17 8.17 -16.38
N PRO A 131 -0.11 7.45 -16.80
CA PRO A 131 1.01 7.15 -15.93
C PRO A 131 1.82 8.42 -15.63
N VAL A 132 2.50 8.43 -14.49
CA VAL A 132 3.46 9.49 -14.11
C VAL A 132 4.73 9.36 -14.95
N GLY A 133 5.06 8.14 -15.38
CA GLY A 133 6.23 7.83 -16.19
C GLY A 133 7.47 7.51 -15.34
N CYS A 134 7.28 7.10 -14.09
CA CYS A 134 8.38 6.75 -13.18
C CYS A 134 9.25 5.61 -13.72
N LEU A 135 8.62 4.61 -14.37
CA LEU A 135 9.32 3.48 -15.01
C LEU A 135 10.09 3.89 -16.27
N THR A 136 9.69 4.97 -16.94
CA THR A 136 10.35 5.46 -18.16
C THR A 136 11.51 6.38 -17.81
N CYS A 137 11.28 7.32 -16.89
CA CYS A 137 12.19 8.42 -16.57
C CYS A 137 13.19 8.11 -15.44
N GLY A 138 12.96 7.06 -14.63
CA GLY A 138 13.87 6.65 -13.55
C GLY A 138 13.99 7.64 -12.39
N VAL A 139 13.20 8.71 -12.40
CA VAL A 139 13.15 9.74 -11.36
C VAL A 139 11.91 9.53 -10.51
N GLY A 140 12.12 9.40 -9.20
CA GLY A 140 11.03 9.40 -8.23
C GLY A 140 10.32 10.75 -8.18
N THR A 141 9.01 10.70 -7.92
CA THR A 141 8.09 11.84 -7.86
C THR A 141 8.46 12.95 -6.86
N THR A 142 9.54 12.83 -6.09
CA THR A 142 10.05 13.87 -5.19
C THR A 142 10.46 15.16 -5.90
N THR A 143 10.50 15.19 -7.24
CA THR A 143 10.84 16.38 -8.03
C THR A 143 9.64 17.04 -8.75
N LEU A 144 8.42 16.50 -8.65
CA LEU A 144 7.24 17.06 -9.32
C LEU A 144 6.52 18.16 -8.50
N GLY A 145 7.26 18.89 -7.66
CA GLY A 145 6.76 19.96 -6.78
C GLY A 145 7.27 21.36 -7.09
N HIS A 146 7.96 21.56 -8.21
CA HIS A 146 8.41 22.88 -8.67
C HIS A 146 8.01 23.11 -10.13
N MET A 147 6.72 23.37 -10.35
CA MET A 147 6.23 24.28 -11.40
C MET A 147 4.96 24.96 -10.90
#